data_AF-A0A329UMX9-F1
#
_entry.id   AF-A0A329UMX9-F1
#
_cell.length_a   1.000
_cell.length_b   1.000
_cell.length_c   1.000
_cell.angle_alpha   90.00
_cell.angle_beta   90.00
_cell.angle_gamma   90.00
#
_symmetry.space_group_name_H-M   'P 1'
#
loop_
_entity.id
_entity.type
_entity.pdbx_description
1 polymer ?
#
loop_
_entity_poly.entity_id
_entity_poly.type
_entity_poly.pdbx_seq_one_letter_code
_entity_poly.pdbx_strand_id
1 'polypeptide(L)' 'MNDLEQALRILRGSKQYNFNGTVLTVIGYYTGKRISLDLGKLDADMLEALTPDEEADDGDIW' A
#
# COMPACT_ATOMS: atom_id res chain seq x y z
N MET A 1 7.56 -13.49 -5.45
CA MET A 1 6.53 -12.59 -6.03
C MET A 1 5.26 -12.70 -5.19
N ASN A 2 5.41 -12.78 -3.87
CA ASN A 2 5.53 -11.71 -2.88
C ASN A 2 4.22 -10.92 -2.77
N ASP A 3 3.37 -11.33 -1.82
CA ASP A 3 2.11 -10.69 -1.45
C ASP A 3 2.23 -9.18 -1.27
N LEU A 4 3.43 -8.67 -0.95
CA LEU A 4 3.77 -7.25 -0.92
C LEU A 4 3.54 -6.54 -2.26
N GLU A 5 4.02 -7.09 -3.39
CA GLU A 5 3.83 -6.46 -4.70
C GLU A 5 2.36 -6.43 -5.10
N GLN A 6 1.60 -7.48 -4.76
CA GLN A 6 0.16 -7.49 -4.98
C GLN A 6 -0.57 -6.50 -4.08
N ALA A 7 -0.17 -6.40 -2.80
CA ALA A 7 -0.73 -5.42 -1.87
C ALA A 7 -0.45 -3.98 -2.34
N LEU A 8 0.78 -3.70 -2.78
CA LEU A 8 1.20 -2.40 -3.35
C LEU A 8 0.43 -2.05 -4.62
N ARG A 9 0.27 -3.01 -5.54
CA ARG A 9 -0.52 -2.81 -6.76
C ARG A 9 -1.99 -2.57 -6.46
N ILE A 10 -2.55 -3.23 -5.45
CA ILE A 10 -3.90 -2.98 -4.99
C ILE A 10 -3.99 -1.60 -4.32
N LEU A 11 -2.99 -1.19 -3.52
CA LEU A 11 -2.96 0.11 -2.84
C LEU A 11 -3.11 1.29 -3.81
N ARG A 12 -2.34 1.31 -4.90
CA ARG A 12 -2.40 2.36 -5.93
C ARG A 12 -3.76 2.48 -6.64
N GLY A 13 -4.67 1.51 -6.48
CA GLY A 13 -6.01 1.50 -7.09
C GLY A 13 -7.12 1.04 -6.15
N SER A 14 -6.94 1.19 -4.83
CA SER A 14 -7.88 0.67 -3.83
C SER A 14 -8.89 1.73 -3.41
N LYS A 15 -10.13 1.28 -3.21
CA LYS A 15 -11.26 2.15 -2.80
C LYS A 15 -11.26 2.46 -1.31
N GLN A 16 -10.76 1.50 -0.52
CA GLN A 16 -10.89 1.49 0.94
C GLN A 16 -9.65 0.83 1.53
N TYR A 17 -9.15 1.47 2.57
CA TYR A 17 -8.08 0.99 3.44
C TYR A 17 -8.59 0.97 4.87
N ASN A 18 -8.19 -0.06 5.63
CA ASN A 18 -8.46 -0.13 7.06
C ASN A 18 -7.21 -0.56 7.81
N PHE A 19 -6.84 0.21 8.82
CA PHE A 19 -5.75 -0.11 9.73
C PHE A 19 -6.32 -0.67 11.04
N ASN A 20 -5.76 -1.79 11.49
CA ASN A 20 -6.02 -2.33 12.82
C ASN A 20 -4.69 -2.69 13.47
N GLY A 21 -4.16 -1.80 14.32
CA GLY A 21 -2.79 -1.89 14.80
C GLY A 21 -1.80 -1.82 13.64
N THR A 22 -0.96 -2.84 13.50
CA THR A 22 0.01 -2.96 12.40
C THR A 22 -0.56 -3.58 11.13
N VAL A 23 -1.80 -4.07 11.15
CA VAL A 23 -2.38 -4.76 9.99
C VAL A 23 -3.12 -3.78 9.09
N LEU A 24 -2.64 -3.66 7.85
CA LEU A 24 -3.27 -2.94 6.76
C LEU A 24 -4.13 -3.89 5.92
N THR A 25 -5.43 -3.67 5.89
CA THR A 25 -6.34 -4.35 4.97
C THR A 25 -6.63 -3.47 3.76
N VAL A 26 -6.47 -4.03 2.56
CA VAL A 26 -6.71 -3.35 1.29
C VAL A 26 -7.69 -4.15 0.44
N ILE A 27 -8.66 -3.47 -0.18
CA ILE A 27 -9.64 -4.08 -1.08
C ILE A 27 -9.48 -3.50 -2.48
N GLY A 28 -9.19 -4.36 -3.47
CA GLY A 28 -9.02 -3.96 -4.86
C GLY A 28 -10.32 -3.53 -5.51
N TYR A 29 -10.31 -2.35 -6.14
CA TYR A 29 -11.49 -1.74 -6.74
C TYR A 29 -12.11 -2.60 -7.85
N TYR A 30 -11.29 -3.11 -8.78
CA TYR A 30 -11.76 -3.85 -9.95
C TYR A 30 -11.97 -5.35 -9.70
N THR A 31 -11.34 -5.90 -8.68
CA THR A 31 -11.32 -7.35 -8.43
C THR A 31 -12.13 -7.74 -7.20
N GLY A 32 -12.45 -6.80 -6.31
CA GLY A 32 -13.05 -7.08 -5.00
C GLY A 32 -12.14 -7.90 -4.07
N LYS A 33 -10.91 -8.21 -4.48
CA LYS A 33 -9.98 -9.01 -3.69
C LYS A 33 -9.54 -8.23 -2.47
N ARG A 34 -9.65 -8.86 -1.31
CA ARG A 34 -9.18 -8.35 -0.03
C ARG A 34 -7.83 -8.98 0.30
N ILE A 35 -6.84 -8.15 0.59
CA ILE A 35 -5.53 -8.56 1.10
C ILE A 35 -5.32 -7.89 2.46
N SER A 36 -4.73 -8.63 3.39
CA SER A 36 -4.30 -8.11 4.69
C SER A 36 -2.78 -8.22 4.77
N LEU A 37 -2.09 -7.12 5.03
CA LEU A 37 -0.65 -7.02 5.18
C LEU A 37 -0.33 -6.61 6.62
N ASP A 38 0.49 -7.38 7.32
CA ASP A 38 0.96 -7.02 8.66
C ASP A 38 2.26 -6.21 8.55
N LEU A 39 2.15 -4.89 8.73
CA LEU A 39 3.26 -3.95 8.64
C LEU A 39 4.27 -4.12 9.78
N GLY A 40 3.87 -4.76 10.89
CA GLY A 40 4.75 -5.00 12.04
C GLY A 40 5.76 -6.12 11.81
N LYS A 41 5.63 -6.83 10.69
CA LYS A 41 6.54 -7.90 10.25
C LYS A 41 7.34 -7.51 9.00
N LEU A 42 7.25 -6.27 8.56
CA LEU A 42 8.06 -5.77 7.46
C LEU A 42 9.44 -5.39 7.99
N ASP A 43 10.47 -5.90 7.31
CA ASP A 43 11.84 -5.46 7.52
C ASP A 43 12.06 -4.06 6.92
N ALA A 44 13.17 -3.41 7.32
CA ALA A 44 13.48 -2.03 6.93
C ALA A 44 13.49 -1.80 5.41
N ASP A 45 14.05 -2.73 4.64
CA ASP A 45 14.09 -2.65 3.17
C ASP A 45 12.67 -2.70 2.54
N MET A 46 11.74 -3.45 3.14
CA MET A 46 10.37 -3.53 2.65
C MET A 46 9.57 -2.28 3.00
N LEU A 47 9.88 -1.65 4.14
CA LEU A 47 9.31 -0.35 4.51
C LEU A 47 9.82 0.75 3.58
N GLU A 48 11.10 0.73 3.22
CA GLU A 48 11.69 1.68 2.28
C GLU A 48 11.00 1.64 0.90
N ALA A 49 10.64 0.45 0.43
CA ALA A 49 9.85 0.28 -0.80
C ALA A 49 8.39 0.78 -0.71
N LEU A 50 7.88 1.02 0.50
CA LEU A 50 6.57 1.65 0.73
C LEU A 50 6.65 3.17 0.84
N THR A 51 7.84 3.72 1.09
CA THR A 51 8.04 5.17 1.11
C THR A 51 7.77 5.70 -0.29
N PRO A 52 6.89 6.71 -0.46
CA PRO A 52 6.77 7.35 -1.76
C PRO A 52 8.16 7.86 -2.16
N ASP A 53 8.56 7.62 -3.42
CA ASP A 53 9.67 8.37 -4.00
C ASP A 53 9.33 9.85 -3.82
N GLU A 54 10.22 10.62 -3.19
CA GLU A 54 10.15 12.08 -3.18
C GLU A 54 10.38 12.61 -4.61
N GLU A 55 9.53 12.24 -5.57
CA GLU A 55 9.15 13.21 -6.59
C GLU A 55 8.18 14.14 -5.89
N ALA A 56 8.78 15.23 -5.40
CA ALA A 56 8.12 16.36 -4.83
C ALA A 56 6.81 16.65 -5.56
N ASP A 57 5.82 17.00 -4.75
CA ASP A 57 4.81 17.99 -5.06
C ASP A 57 5.40 19.10 -5.97
N ASP A 58 5.42 18.87 -7.29
CA ASP A 58 5.51 19.95 -8.27
C ASP A 58 4.14 20.61 -8.15
N GLY A 59 4.09 21.59 -7.24
CA GLY A 59 2.89 22.31 -6.84
C GLY A 59 2.27 23.06 -8.01
N ASP A 60 1.54 22.34 -8.85
CA ASP A 60 0.68 22.87 -9.90
C ASP A 60 -0.60 22.02 -9.96
N ILE A 61 -1.42 22.17 -8.92
CA ILE A 61 -2.86 21.95 -9.03
C ILE A 61 -3.50 23.34 -9.11
N TRP A 62 -3.64 23.84 -10.34
CA TRP A 62 -4.57 24.93 -10.67
C TRP A 62 -5.99 24.37 -10.85
#